data_AF-A0A958QTX9-F1
#
_entry.id   AF-A0A958QTX9-F1
#
_cell.length_a   1.000
_cell.length_b   1.000
_cell.length_c   1.000
_cell.angle_alpha   90.00
_cell.angle_beta   90.00
_cell.angle_gamma   90.00
#
_symmetry.space_group_name_H-M   'P 1'
#
loop_
_entity.id
_entity.type
_entity.pdbx_description
1 polymer ?
#
loop_
_entity_poly.entity_id
_entity_poly.type
_entity_poly.pdbx_seq_one_letter_code
_entity_poly.pdbx_strand_id
1 'polypeptide(L)'
;DNIIVRRYGLGFQVKILDMYDWKDGKILNRIEDIVNSIKIFHEIIGGQKSYNKHPPEIKSICLGLRKDLIIKKFKSAAHLKGYIENIIWS
;
A
#
# COMPACT_ATOMS: atom_id res chain seq x y z
N ASP A 1 -22.06 -5.56 11.95
CA ASP A 1 -22.41 -4.27 12.56
C ASP A 1 -21.26 -3.62 13.27
N ASN A 2 -21.29 -2.28 13.29
CA ASN A 2 -20.44 -1.33 14.02
C ASN A 2 -19.04 -1.06 13.45
N ILE A 3 -18.98 -0.14 12.48
CA ILE A 3 -17.79 0.72 12.32
C ILE A 3 -18.27 2.16 12.25
N ILE A 4 -18.05 2.89 13.35
CA ILE A 4 -18.27 4.33 13.46
C ILE A 4 -17.11 5.03 12.76
N VAL A 5 -17.41 5.78 11.70
CA VAL A 5 -16.44 6.64 10.99
C VAL A 5 -16.45 8.01 11.66
N ARG A 6 -15.44 8.33 12.47
CA ARG A 6 -15.19 9.71 12.92
C ARG A 6 -14.15 10.35 12.00
N ARG A 7 -14.48 11.53 11.46
CA ARG A 7 -13.55 12.39 10.72
C ARG A 7 -12.42 12.82 11.67
N TYR A 8 -11.25 12.23 11.51
CA TYR A 8 -9.99 12.81 11.96
C TYR A 8 -9.09 12.87 10.73
N GLY A 9 -8.66 14.09 10.37
CA GLY A 9 -8.14 14.44 9.05
C GLY A 9 -7.09 13.48 8.50
N LEU A 10 -7.28 13.05 7.24
CA LEU A 10 -6.29 12.55 6.28
C LEU A 10 -5.21 11.55 6.79
N GLY A 11 -5.49 10.79 7.84
CA GLY A 11 -4.70 9.61 8.19
C GLY A 11 -5.21 8.42 7.40
N PHE A 12 -4.43 7.94 6.44
CA PHE A 12 -4.67 6.70 5.69
C PHE A 12 -4.69 5.50 6.65
N GLN A 13 -5.78 5.33 7.38
CA GLN A 13 -6.08 4.11 8.10
C GLN A 13 -6.75 3.14 7.12
N VAL A 14 -6.05 2.85 6.02
CA VAL A 14 -6.27 1.60 5.29
C VAL A 14 -5.88 0.54 6.30
N LYS A 15 -6.88 0.00 6.98
CA LYS A 15 -6.73 -1.17 7.83
C LYS A 15 -6.09 -2.25 6.96
N ILE A 16 -4.77 -2.37 7.07
CA ILE A 16 -3.91 -3.45 6.61
C ILE A 16 -4.29 -4.71 7.42
N LEU A 17 -5.57 -5.05 7.44
CA LEU A 17 -6.14 -6.07 8.31
C LEU A 17 -6.15 -7.44 7.62
N ASP A 18 -5.81 -7.49 6.34
CA ASP A 18 -5.70 -8.75 5.58
C ASP A 18 -4.25 -9.14 5.22
N MET A 19 -3.24 -8.36 5.62
CA MET A 19 -1.83 -8.81 5.50
C MET A 19 -1.40 -9.72 6.66
N TYR A 20 -2.32 -10.12 7.54
CA TYR A 20 -2.01 -10.87 8.77
C TYR A 20 -2.16 -12.39 8.66
N ASP A 21 -2.69 -12.94 7.55
CA ASP A 21 -2.86 -14.40 7.40
C ASP A 21 -1.86 -15.03 6.40
N TRP A 22 -0.62 -14.53 6.38
CA TRP A 22 0.46 -15.10 5.59
C TRP A 22 1.05 -16.34 6.26
N LYS A 23 0.26 -17.42 6.37
CA LYS A 23 0.77 -18.74 6.72
C LYS A 23 1.46 -19.37 5.50
N ASP A 24 2.77 -19.56 5.61
CA ASP A 24 3.62 -20.44 4.80
C ASP A 24 3.48 -20.42 3.26
N GLY A 25 3.64 -19.22 2.65
CA GLY A 25 3.89 -19.08 1.21
C GLY A 25 5.38 -18.90 0.87
N LYS A 26 5.85 -19.58 -0.20
CA LYS A 26 7.19 -19.40 -0.82
C LYS A 26 7.49 -17.91 -1.06
N ILE A 27 8.78 -17.51 -1.03
CA ILE A 27 9.25 -16.11 -1.19
C ILE A 27 8.59 -15.38 -2.38
N LEU A 28 8.38 -16.06 -3.50
CA LEU A 28 7.70 -15.50 -4.68
C LEU A 28 6.25 -15.08 -4.40
N ASN A 29 5.52 -15.84 -3.57
CA ASN A 29 4.15 -15.51 -3.18
C ASN A 29 4.14 -14.20 -2.38
N ARG A 30 5.07 -14.05 -1.43
CA ARG A 30 5.17 -12.84 -0.59
C ARG A 30 5.43 -11.57 -1.39
N ILE A 31 6.25 -11.68 -2.44
CA ILE A 31 6.53 -10.56 -3.35
C ILE A 31 5.28 -10.21 -4.18
N GLU A 32 4.59 -11.22 -4.69
CA GLU A 32 3.36 -11.02 -5.44
C GLU A 32 2.28 -10.36 -4.57
N ASP A 33 2.18 -10.75 -3.29
CA ASP A 33 1.24 -10.17 -2.33
C ASP A 33 1.50 -8.68 -2.09
N ILE A 34 2.77 -8.25 -2.02
CA ILE A 34 3.14 -6.83 -1.92
C ILE A 34 2.66 -6.06 -3.16
N VAL A 35 2.94 -6.59 -4.34
CA VAL A 35 2.57 -5.95 -5.62
C VAL A 35 1.05 -5.83 -5.72
N ASN A 36 0.32 -6.89 -5.37
CA ASN A 36 -1.14 -6.90 -5.41
C ASN A 36 -1.76 -5.99 -4.35
N SER A 37 -1.19 -5.91 -3.15
CA SER A 37 -1.62 -4.96 -2.12
C SER A 37 -1.49 -3.52 -2.59
N ILE A 38 -0.38 -3.18 -3.26
CA ILE A 38 -0.15 -1.84 -3.83
C ILE A 38 -1.12 -1.55 -4.98
N LYS A 39 -1.45 -2.54 -5.83
CA LYS A 39 -2.47 -2.39 -6.88
C LYS A 39 -3.85 -2.12 -6.28
N ILE A 40 -4.26 -2.88 -5.28
CA ILE A 40 -5.55 -2.67 -4.59
C ILE A 40 -5.59 -1.27 -3.98
N PHE A 41 -4.53 -0.87 -3.29
CA PHE A 41 -4.38 0.48 -2.75
C PHE A 41 -4.56 1.55 -3.83
N HIS A 42 -3.87 1.40 -4.98
CA HIS A 42 -3.99 2.31 -6.12
C HIS A 42 -5.43 2.41 -6.64
N GLU A 43 -6.15 1.31 -6.77
CA GLU A 43 -7.54 1.33 -7.23
C GLU A 43 -8.48 2.02 -6.21
N ILE A 44 -8.31 1.75 -4.91
CA ILE A 44 -9.13 2.34 -3.85
C ILE A 44 -9.00 3.88 -3.80
N ILE A 45 -7.81 4.43 -4.07
CA ILE A 45 -7.58 5.88 -4.04
C ILE A 45 -8.02 6.61 -5.32
N GLY A 46 -8.63 5.89 -6.27
CA GLY A 46 -9.19 6.45 -7.51
C GLY A 46 -8.47 5.99 -8.77
N GLY A 47 -7.56 5.04 -8.66
CA GLY A 47 -6.91 4.36 -9.76
C GLY A 47 -6.17 5.29 -10.71
N GLN A 48 -6.01 4.82 -11.95
CA GLN A 48 -5.25 5.53 -12.98
C GLN A 48 -5.78 6.94 -13.27
N LYS A 49 -7.10 7.16 -13.13
CA LYS A 49 -7.76 8.45 -13.38
C LYS A 49 -7.28 9.55 -12.43
N SER A 50 -7.02 9.18 -11.18
CA SER A 50 -6.62 10.11 -10.12
C SER A 50 -5.11 10.09 -9.84
N TYR A 51 -4.41 9.05 -10.30
CA TYR A 51 -3.00 8.82 -10.01
C TYR A 51 -2.07 9.98 -10.33
N ASN A 52 -2.31 10.68 -11.46
CA ASN A 52 -1.49 11.83 -11.85
C ASN A 52 -1.59 12.99 -10.86
N LYS A 53 -2.74 13.14 -10.17
CA LYS A 53 -3.02 14.19 -9.20
C LYS A 53 -2.61 13.83 -7.78
N HIS A 54 -2.26 12.57 -7.52
CA HIS A 54 -1.83 12.16 -6.20
C HIS A 54 -0.48 12.77 -5.82
N PRO A 55 -0.28 13.02 -4.51
CA PRO A 55 0.93 13.61 -3.99
C PRO A 55 2.13 12.64 -4.13
N PRO A 56 3.37 13.15 -4.07
CA PRO A 56 4.58 12.34 -4.30
C PRO A 56 4.68 11.14 -3.37
N GLU A 57 4.16 11.22 -2.15
CA GLU A 57 4.09 10.17 -1.14
C GLU A 57 3.36 8.93 -1.69
N ILE A 58 2.17 9.13 -2.26
CA ILE A 58 1.39 8.06 -2.89
C ILE A 58 2.15 7.48 -4.10
N LYS A 59 2.73 8.34 -4.94
CA LYS A 59 3.51 7.90 -6.10
C LYS A 59 4.75 7.10 -5.68
N SER A 60 5.31 7.41 -4.50
CA SER A 60 6.45 6.70 -3.93
C SER A 60 6.10 5.31 -3.37
N ILE A 61 4.82 5.08 -3.04
CA ILE A 61 4.28 3.78 -2.65
C ILE A 61 3.94 2.97 -3.91
N CYS A 62 3.17 3.57 -4.83
CA CYS A 62 2.68 2.89 -6.02
C CYS A 62 3.75 2.63 -7.07
N LEU A 63 4.75 3.50 -7.20
CA LEU A 63 5.85 3.42 -8.18
C LEU A 63 5.36 3.21 -9.62
N GLY A 64 4.21 3.79 -9.97
CA GLY A 64 3.57 3.61 -11.28
C GLY A 64 3.12 2.17 -11.55
N LEU A 65 2.89 1.38 -10.49
CA LEU A 65 2.56 -0.05 -10.54
C LEU A 65 3.60 -0.92 -11.25
N ARG A 66 4.83 -0.42 -11.40
CA ARG A 66 5.95 -1.17 -11.97
C ARG A 66 6.46 -2.20 -10.98
N LYS A 67 6.19 -3.48 -11.28
CA LYS A 67 6.59 -4.63 -10.45
C LYS A 67 8.08 -4.62 -10.12
N ASP A 68 8.94 -4.34 -11.10
CA ASP A 68 10.39 -4.31 -10.90
C ASP A 68 10.83 -3.20 -9.92
N LEU A 69 10.20 -2.03 -9.97
CA LEU A 69 10.47 -0.93 -9.03
C LEU A 69 9.94 -1.25 -7.63
N ILE A 70 8.73 -1.81 -7.55
CA ILE A 70 8.11 -2.24 -6.29
C ILE A 70 8.98 -3.26 -5.57
N ILE A 71 9.47 -4.28 -6.28
CA ILE A 71 10.33 -5.33 -5.71
C ILE A 71 11.72 -4.79 -5.36
N LYS A 72 12.21 -3.82 -6.13
CA LYS A 72 13.47 -3.15 -5.82
C LYS A 72 13.37 -2.39 -4.48
N LYS A 73 12.25 -1.70 -4.23
CA LYS A 73 12.02 -0.89 -3.04
C LYS A 73 11.54 -1.71 -1.83
N PHE A 74 10.47 -2.50 -1.97
CA PHE A 74 9.83 -3.22 -0.88
C PHE A 74 10.20 -4.71 -0.94
N LYS A 75 11.10 -5.12 -0.05
CA LYS A 75 11.59 -6.51 0.06
C LYS A 75 10.66 -7.42 0.85
N SER A 76 9.76 -6.85 1.65
CA SER A 76 8.80 -7.56 2.48
C SER A 76 7.61 -6.66 2.82
N ALA A 77 6.51 -7.25 3.28
CA ALA A 77 5.40 -6.52 3.87
C ALA A 77 5.82 -5.61 5.01
N ALA A 78 6.71 -6.10 5.89
CA ALA A 78 7.20 -5.32 7.01
C ALA A 78 7.94 -4.06 6.53
N HIS A 79 8.69 -4.15 5.44
CA HIS A 79 9.34 -2.99 4.85
C HIS A 79 8.32 -2.00 4.25
N LEU A 80 7.30 -2.49 3.53
CA LEU A 80 6.21 -1.64 3.03
C LEU A 80 5.47 -0.94 4.20
N LYS A 81 5.12 -1.68 5.24
CA LYS A 81 4.46 -1.16 6.44
C LYS A 81 5.31 -0.08 7.11
N GLY A 82 6.58 -0.38 7.40
CA GLY A 82 7.49 0.58 8.02
C GLY A 82 7.67 1.84 7.16
N TYR A 83 7.67 1.71 5.84
CA TYR A 83 7.70 2.87 4.95
C TYR A 83 6.43 3.72 5.06
N ILE A 84 5.25 3.10 5.05
CA ILE A 84 3.97 3.81 5.17
C ILE A 84 3.84 4.49 6.55
N GLU A 85 4.29 3.84 7.61
CA GLU A 85 4.22 4.36 8.98
C GLU A 85 5.16 5.56 9.21
N ASN A 86 6.27 5.64 8.47
CA ASN A 86 7.27 6.71 8.61
C ASN A 86 7.21 7.76 7.49
N ILE A 87 6.22 7.68 6.59
CA ILE A 87 6.10 8.66 5.52
C ILE A 87 5.65 10.01 6.07
N ILE A 88 6.37 11.06 5.70
CA ILE A 88 5.98 12.43 6.01
C ILE A 88 5.02 12.88 4.92
N TRP A 89 3.81 13.23 5.31
CA TRP A 89 2.79 13.79 4.42
C TRP A 89 3.00 15.30 4.31
N SER A 90 3.31 15.79 3.11
CA SER A 90 3.43 17.22 2.80
C SER A 90 2.14 17.86 2.29
#